data_AF-A0A5S3YSN5-F1
#
_entry.id   AF-A0A5S3YSN5-F1
#
_cell.length_a   1.000
_cell.length_b   1.000
_cell.length_c   1.000
_cell.angle_alpha   90.00
_cell.angle_beta   90.00
_cell.angle_gamma   90.00
#
_symmetry.space_group_name_H-M   'P 1'
#
loop_
_entity.id
_entity.type
_entity.pdbx_description
1 polymer ?
#
loop_
_entity_poly.entity_id
_entity_poly.type
_entity_poly.pdbx_seq_one_letter_code
_entity_poly.pdbx_strand_id
1 'polypeptide(L)'
;MGLSELNEAQQIKVKSWINHGLDATEKTLGPLIQKAVPIYLKPQYFAFEAVPWAEVTRGELDGVELQFSRYSSLKQLKNDWTLYHELAHLYHPLLDYKDFWLTEGLATLLQNQIMKDSGIITYDNMMMRLKAGLERGQSNTYRLSHLQDARLASVSSNMWQLNAQQRVYWSGVAFFIEAQYQLKLQQAQYQTIAELIKAYQSCCKASEQQSGRQFLMELDKLSKTALFSNLYLKYKNRTDFPKLKQKHLNAL
;
A
#
# COMPACT_ATOMS: atom_id res chain seq x y z
N MET A 1 -2.24 4.00 -26.51
CA MET A 1 -3.66 3.91 -26.11
C MET A 1 -3.81 4.67 -24.82
N GLY A 2 -4.79 5.57 -24.69
CA GLY A 2 -4.77 6.60 -23.66
C GLY A 2 -5.94 7.57 -23.75
N LEU A 3 -5.74 8.82 -23.33
CA LEU A 3 -6.78 9.87 -23.35
C LEU A 3 -7.41 10.10 -24.73
N SER A 4 -6.68 9.81 -25.82
CA SER A 4 -7.14 10.01 -27.20
C SER A 4 -8.36 9.17 -27.60
N GLU A 5 -8.67 8.11 -26.86
CA GLU A 5 -9.87 7.27 -27.08
C GLU A 5 -11.12 7.80 -26.37
N LEU A 6 -10.96 8.84 -25.55
CA LEU A 6 -12.03 9.45 -24.77
C LEU A 6 -12.48 10.76 -25.43
N ASN A 7 -13.78 11.06 -25.30
CA ASN A 7 -14.28 12.39 -25.66
C ASN A 7 -13.77 13.45 -24.68
N GLU A 8 -13.88 14.73 -25.04
CA GLU A 8 -13.33 15.84 -24.27
C GLU A 8 -13.81 15.86 -22.81
N ALA A 9 -15.12 15.68 -22.58
CA ALA A 9 -15.69 15.64 -21.24
C ALA A 9 -15.11 14.48 -20.39
N GLN A 10 -14.91 13.32 -21.00
CA GLN A 10 -14.27 12.16 -20.36
C GLN A 10 -12.78 12.44 -20.07
N GLN A 11 -12.05 13.10 -20.98
CA GLN A 11 -10.67 13.47 -20.74
C GLN A 11 -10.53 14.43 -19.55
N ILE A 12 -11.39 15.46 -19.46
CA ILE A 12 -11.42 16.40 -18.33
C ILE A 12 -11.71 15.65 -17.01
N LYS A 13 -12.70 14.75 -17.02
CA LYS A 13 -13.04 13.90 -15.87
C LYS A 13 -11.85 13.06 -15.42
N VAL A 14 -11.19 12.35 -16.34
CA VAL A 14 -10.05 11.48 -16.01
C VAL A 14 -8.88 12.30 -15.49
N LYS A 15 -8.54 13.44 -16.12
CA LYS A 15 -7.50 14.34 -15.60
C LYS A 15 -7.82 14.83 -14.18
N SER A 16 -9.07 15.21 -13.92
CA SER A 16 -9.50 15.64 -12.58
C SER A 16 -9.38 14.51 -11.54
N TRP A 17 -9.66 13.28 -11.92
CA TRP A 17 -9.48 12.11 -11.06
C TRP A 17 -8.01 11.85 -10.74
N ILE A 18 -7.15 11.81 -11.76
CA ILE A 18 -5.71 11.55 -11.59
C ILE A 18 -5.05 12.65 -10.76
N ASN A 19 -5.30 13.93 -11.08
CA ASN A 19 -4.74 15.05 -10.33
C ASN A 19 -5.18 15.01 -8.87
N HIS A 20 -6.45 14.71 -8.60
CA HIS A 20 -6.93 14.55 -7.23
C HIS A 20 -6.20 13.43 -6.47
N GLY A 21 -5.93 12.29 -7.13
CA GLY A 21 -5.19 11.19 -6.53
C GLY A 21 -3.74 11.54 -6.21
N LEU A 22 -3.05 12.22 -7.13
CA LEU A 22 -1.69 12.72 -6.94
C LEU A 22 -1.63 13.73 -5.80
N ASP A 23 -2.51 14.75 -5.82
CA ASP A 23 -2.57 15.78 -4.78
C ASP A 23 -2.89 15.19 -3.40
N ALA A 24 -3.84 14.26 -3.32
CA ALA A 24 -4.20 13.58 -2.07
C ALA A 24 -3.03 12.77 -1.50
N THR A 25 -2.31 12.07 -2.37
CA THR A 25 -1.16 11.26 -1.99
C THR A 25 0.00 12.14 -1.50
N GLU A 26 0.37 13.17 -2.27
CA GLU A 26 1.44 14.10 -1.92
C GLU A 26 1.13 14.88 -0.63
N LYS A 27 -0.11 15.33 -0.44
CA LYS A 27 -0.54 15.97 0.80
C LYS A 27 -0.29 15.08 2.02
N THR A 28 -0.52 13.77 1.88
CA THR A 28 -0.43 12.79 2.96
C THR A 28 1.00 12.32 3.19
N LEU A 29 1.71 11.97 2.13
CA LEU A 29 3.00 11.28 2.17
C LEU A 29 4.19 12.19 1.80
N GLY A 30 3.94 13.46 1.47
CA GLY A 30 4.95 14.38 0.97
C GLY A 30 5.29 14.17 -0.51
N PRO A 31 6.15 15.00 -1.09
CA PRO A 31 6.54 14.89 -2.49
C PRO A 31 7.38 13.63 -2.74
N LEU A 32 7.25 13.05 -3.93
CA LEU A 32 8.16 12.02 -4.41
C LEU A 32 9.52 12.64 -4.77
N ILE A 33 10.62 11.88 -4.66
CA ILE A 33 11.94 12.32 -5.18
C ILE A 33 11.88 12.59 -6.69
N GLN A 34 11.13 11.77 -7.42
CA GLN A 34 10.95 11.96 -8.85
C GLN A 34 10.07 13.17 -9.15
N LYS A 35 10.44 13.95 -10.16
CA LYS A 35 9.75 15.20 -10.52
C LYS A 35 8.45 15.00 -11.28
N ALA A 36 8.24 13.81 -11.84
CA ALA A 36 7.07 13.48 -12.63
C ALA A 36 6.67 12.02 -12.40
N VAL A 37 5.39 11.72 -12.50
CA VAL A 37 4.83 10.36 -12.42
C VAL A 37 4.21 10.02 -13.78
N PRO A 38 4.81 9.10 -14.56
CA PRO A 38 4.18 8.59 -15.77
C PRO A 38 2.85 7.89 -15.44
N ILE A 39 1.77 8.29 -16.11
CA ILE A 39 0.44 7.70 -15.96
C ILE A 39 0.01 7.09 -17.30
N TYR A 40 -0.14 5.77 -17.34
CA TYR A 40 -0.57 5.02 -18.51
C TYR A 40 -2.05 4.67 -18.36
N LEU A 41 -2.87 5.11 -19.32
CA LEU A 41 -4.33 5.02 -19.21
C LEU A 41 -4.88 3.99 -20.21
N LYS A 42 -5.63 3.00 -19.71
CA LYS A 42 -6.28 1.96 -20.52
C LYS A 42 -7.80 1.97 -20.29
N PRO A 43 -8.56 2.82 -21.02
CA PRO A 43 -10.00 2.96 -20.81
C PRO A 43 -10.78 1.71 -21.22
N GLN A 44 -11.44 1.06 -20.27
CA GLN A 44 -12.25 -0.13 -20.50
C GLN A 44 -13.67 0.25 -20.92
N TYR A 45 -14.21 -0.45 -21.92
CA TYR A 45 -15.61 -0.30 -22.34
C TYR A 45 -16.54 -1.08 -21.41
N PHE A 46 -16.16 -2.31 -21.07
CA PHE A 46 -16.88 -3.18 -20.14
C PHE A 46 -16.03 -3.39 -18.89
N ALA A 47 -16.51 -2.92 -17.74
CA ALA A 47 -15.88 -3.11 -16.45
C ALA A 47 -16.95 -3.07 -15.35
N PHE A 48 -16.84 -3.97 -14.36
CA PHE A 48 -17.77 -4.05 -13.23
C PHE A 48 -17.39 -3.12 -12.08
N GLU A 49 -16.12 -2.69 -12.04
CA GLU A 49 -15.58 -1.76 -11.05
C GLU A 49 -15.12 -0.47 -11.74
N ALA A 50 -14.92 0.59 -10.95
CA ALA A 50 -14.48 1.86 -11.52
C ALA A 50 -13.03 1.78 -12.01
N VAL A 51 -12.17 1.08 -11.26
CA VAL A 51 -10.78 0.79 -11.62
C VAL A 51 -10.52 -0.71 -11.42
N PRO A 52 -10.89 -1.57 -12.38
CA PRO A 52 -10.79 -3.04 -12.24
C PRO A 52 -9.35 -3.57 -12.14
N TRP A 53 -8.37 -2.80 -12.63
CA TRP A 53 -6.97 -3.19 -12.56
C TRP A 53 -6.06 -1.97 -12.60
N ALA A 54 -4.97 -2.05 -11.85
CA ALA A 54 -3.85 -1.14 -11.96
C ALA A 54 -2.57 -1.85 -11.56
N GLU A 55 -1.44 -1.28 -11.96
CA GLU A 55 -0.13 -1.76 -11.54
C GLU A 55 0.90 -0.63 -11.58
N VAL A 56 1.90 -0.72 -10.71
CA VAL A 56 3.10 0.13 -10.79
C VAL A 56 4.00 -0.33 -11.91
N THR A 57 4.48 0.64 -12.70
CA THR A 57 5.57 0.44 -13.67
C THR A 57 6.87 0.96 -13.05
N ARG A 58 7.91 0.14 -13.01
CA ARG A 58 9.23 0.52 -12.47
C ARG A 58 10.20 0.83 -13.61
N GLY A 59 10.97 1.91 -13.49
CA GLY A 59 11.90 2.36 -14.53
C GLY A 59 12.73 3.56 -14.08
N GLU A 60 13.21 4.36 -15.03
CA GLU A 60 13.88 5.63 -14.73
C GLU A 60 12.99 6.55 -13.88
N LEU A 61 11.69 6.55 -14.17
CA LEU A 61 10.64 7.11 -13.33
C LEU A 61 9.64 6.01 -13.00
N ASP A 62 9.29 5.85 -11.72
CA ASP A 62 8.21 4.94 -11.35
C ASP A 62 6.87 5.54 -11.82
N GLY A 63 6.02 4.73 -12.44
CA GLY A 63 4.73 5.16 -12.98
C GLY A 63 3.59 4.26 -12.54
N VAL A 64 2.39 4.57 -13.01
CA VAL A 64 1.20 3.76 -12.75
C VAL A 64 0.46 3.53 -14.05
N GLU A 65 0.12 2.27 -14.31
CA GLU A 65 -0.85 1.91 -15.34
C GLU A 65 -2.23 1.72 -14.70
N LEU A 66 -3.26 2.31 -15.31
CA LEU A 66 -4.63 2.29 -14.82
C LEU A 66 -5.57 1.79 -15.90
N GLN A 67 -6.26 0.69 -15.61
CA GLN A 67 -7.43 0.26 -16.36
C GLN A 67 -8.68 0.73 -15.63
N PHE A 68 -9.53 1.51 -16.29
CA PHE A 68 -10.69 2.14 -15.66
C PHE A 68 -11.92 2.13 -16.55
N SER A 69 -13.10 2.10 -15.94
CA SER A 69 -14.36 2.18 -16.66
C SER A 69 -14.57 3.59 -17.23
N ARG A 70 -14.71 3.71 -18.55
CA ARG A 70 -14.99 5.00 -19.20
C ARG A 70 -16.33 5.63 -18.75
N TYR A 71 -17.25 4.80 -18.25
CA TYR A 71 -18.59 5.18 -17.84
C TYR A 71 -18.72 5.53 -16.36
N SER A 72 -17.71 5.25 -15.53
CA SER A 72 -17.73 5.67 -14.13
C SER A 72 -17.77 7.18 -14.00
N SER A 73 -18.61 7.67 -13.09
CA SER A 73 -18.63 9.08 -12.69
C SER A 73 -17.29 9.46 -12.01
N LEU A 74 -17.00 10.77 -11.97
CA LEU A 74 -15.82 11.27 -11.25
C LEU A 74 -15.82 10.81 -9.78
N LYS A 75 -16.98 10.83 -9.12
CA LYS A 75 -17.12 10.39 -7.73
C LYS A 75 -16.81 8.90 -7.57
N GLN A 76 -17.28 8.05 -8.49
CA GLN A 76 -16.96 6.61 -8.45
C GLN A 76 -15.45 6.38 -8.60
N LEU A 77 -14.80 7.06 -9.55
CA LEU A 77 -13.36 6.95 -9.73
C LEU A 77 -12.57 7.46 -8.51
N LYS A 78 -12.97 8.59 -7.92
CA LYS A 78 -12.33 9.14 -6.70
C LYS A 78 -12.53 8.26 -5.47
N ASN A 79 -13.68 7.60 -5.35
CA ASN A 79 -14.01 6.72 -4.24
C ASN A 79 -13.39 5.32 -4.36
N ASP A 80 -12.97 4.96 -5.57
CA ASP A 80 -12.22 3.74 -5.84
C ASP A 80 -10.85 3.82 -5.18
N TRP A 81 -10.41 2.71 -4.59
CA TRP A 81 -9.21 2.69 -3.78
C TRP A 81 -7.93 2.46 -4.59
N THR A 82 -8.05 1.87 -5.78
CA THR A 82 -6.96 1.29 -6.54
C THR A 82 -5.89 2.32 -6.90
N LEU A 83 -6.29 3.54 -7.29
CA LEU A 83 -5.34 4.61 -7.59
C LEU A 83 -4.45 4.95 -6.38
N TYR A 84 -5.02 5.06 -5.18
CA TYR A 84 -4.25 5.43 -3.99
C TYR A 84 -3.33 4.30 -3.52
N HIS A 85 -3.68 3.04 -3.77
CA HIS A 85 -2.82 1.88 -3.50
C HIS A 85 -1.59 1.88 -4.40
N GLU A 86 -1.79 2.03 -5.71
CA GLU A 86 -0.66 2.08 -6.65
C GLU A 86 0.22 3.31 -6.44
N LEU A 87 -0.37 4.47 -6.11
CA LEU A 87 0.42 5.66 -5.78
C LEU A 87 1.23 5.46 -4.49
N ALA A 88 0.70 4.74 -3.50
CA ALA A 88 1.46 4.41 -2.28
C ALA A 88 2.68 3.51 -2.56
N HIS A 89 2.61 2.65 -3.58
CA HIS A 89 3.75 1.84 -4.00
C HIS A 89 4.94 2.67 -4.51
N LEU A 90 4.72 3.91 -4.96
CA LEU A 90 5.78 4.82 -5.39
C LEU A 90 6.64 5.34 -4.21
N TYR A 91 6.23 5.10 -2.96
CA TYR A 91 6.92 5.57 -1.75
C TYR A 91 7.89 4.56 -1.14
N HIS A 92 8.05 3.40 -1.77
CA HIS A 92 9.00 2.37 -1.35
C HIS A 92 9.69 1.74 -2.58
N PRO A 93 10.86 1.09 -2.40
CA PRO A 93 11.54 0.42 -3.51
C PRO A 93 10.79 -0.85 -3.92
N LEU A 94 11.13 -1.39 -5.09
CA LEU A 94 10.73 -2.76 -5.44
C LEU A 94 11.45 -3.73 -4.50
N LEU A 95 10.71 -4.68 -3.92
CA LEU A 95 11.29 -5.69 -3.03
C LEU A 95 11.40 -7.07 -3.70
N ASP A 96 12.12 -8.00 -3.08
CA ASP A 96 12.06 -9.41 -3.47
C ASP A 96 10.66 -10.00 -3.25
N TYR A 97 10.23 -10.98 -4.06
CA TYR A 97 8.89 -11.60 -3.94
C TYR A 97 8.57 -12.17 -2.55
N LYS A 98 9.58 -12.71 -1.85
CA LYS A 98 9.44 -13.20 -0.47
C LYS A 98 9.08 -12.10 0.55
N ASP A 99 9.33 -10.85 0.18
CA ASP A 99 9.15 -9.65 0.98
C ASP A 99 7.98 -8.78 0.48
N PHE A 100 7.23 -9.21 -0.54
CA PHE A 100 6.06 -8.49 -1.07
C PHE A 100 4.97 -8.24 -0.02
N TRP A 101 4.86 -9.10 1.00
CA TRP A 101 3.98 -8.82 2.14
C TRP A 101 4.26 -7.48 2.81
N LEU A 102 5.49 -6.96 2.77
CA LEU A 102 5.81 -5.61 3.24
C LEU A 102 5.26 -4.54 2.29
N THR A 103 5.51 -4.64 0.98
CA THR A 103 5.09 -3.62 0.01
C THR A 103 3.57 -3.54 -0.13
N GLU A 104 2.91 -4.69 -0.27
CA GLU A 104 1.46 -4.76 -0.41
C GLU A 104 0.75 -4.30 0.87
N GLY A 105 1.28 -4.69 2.03
CA GLY A 105 0.73 -4.27 3.31
C GLY A 105 0.95 -2.79 3.60
N LEU A 106 2.11 -2.24 3.23
CA LEU A 106 2.39 -0.80 3.35
C LEU A 106 1.43 0.00 2.46
N ALA A 107 1.31 -0.37 1.18
CA ALA A 107 0.41 0.28 0.24
C ALA A 107 -1.04 0.22 0.72
N THR A 108 -1.50 -0.95 1.21
CA THR A 108 -2.86 -1.11 1.75
C THR A 108 -3.13 -0.20 2.96
N LEU A 109 -2.16 -0.07 3.88
CA LEU A 109 -2.29 0.82 5.04
C LEU A 109 -2.33 2.29 4.60
N LEU A 110 -1.36 2.70 3.77
CA LEU A 110 -1.22 4.09 3.33
C LEU A 110 -2.36 4.54 2.43
N GLN A 111 -2.89 3.67 1.56
CA GLN A 111 -4.09 3.92 0.77
C GLN A 111 -5.26 4.38 1.65
N ASN A 112 -5.53 3.66 2.76
CA ASN A 112 -6.61 4.04 3.67
C ASN A 112 -6.31 5.38 4.37
N GLN A 113 -5.06 5.62 4.74
CA GLN A 113 -4.63 6.90 5.31
C GLN A 113 -4.81 8.07 4.33
N ILE A 114 -4.36 7.92 3.08
CA ILE A 114 -4.50 8.91 2.00
C ILE A 114 -5.97 9.25 1.80
N MET A 115 -6.83 8.24 1.64
CA MET A 115 -8.26 8.44 1.43
C MET A 115 -8.93 9.15 2.62
N LYS A 116 -8.46 8.88 3.86
CA LYS A 116 -8.95 9.57 5.06
C LYS A 116 -8.51 11.03 5.08
N ASP A 117 -7.23 11.31 4.84
CA ASP A 117 -6.65 12.66 4.89
C ASP A 117 -7.14 13.59 3.76
N SER A 118 -7.69 13.01 2.70
CA SER A 118 -8.36 13.70 1.60
C SER A 118 -9.90 13.76 1.74
N GLY A 119 -10.47 13.23 2.84
CA GLY A 119 -11.90 13.32 3.15
C GLY A 119 -12.79 12.40 2.30
N ILE A 120 -12.21 11.44 1.58
CA ILE A 120 -12.93 10.46 0.76
C ILE A 120 -13.61 9.42 1.64
N ILE A 121 -12.95 9.05 2.75
CA ILE A 121 -13.50 8.20 3.79
C ILE A 121 -13.34 8.86 5.16
N THR A 122 -14.24 8.55 6.08
CA THR A 122 -14.09 8.98 7.48
C THR A 122 -13.08 8.10 8.22
N TYR A 123 -12.65 8.54 9.41
CA TYR A 123 -11.85 7.70 10.31
C TYR A 123 -12.56 6.37 10.64
N ASP A 124 -13.87 6.42 10.93
CA ASP A 124 -14.65 5.22 11.23
C ASP A 124 -14.71 4.26 10.03
N ASN A 125 -14.84 4.79 8.80
CA ASN A 125 -14.76 3.97 7.60
C ASN A 125 -13.38 3.35 7.42
N MET A 126 -12.29 4.08 7.65
CA MET A 126 -10.93 3.53 7.64
C MET A 126 -10.80 2.40 8.66
N MET A 127 -11.22 2.60 9.91
CA MET A 127 -11.14 1.59 10.95
C MET A 127 -11.97 0.35 10.64
N MET A 128 -13.17 0.52 10.09
CA MET A 128 -14.01 -0.58 9.62
C MET A 128 -13.32 -1.39 8.51
N ARG A 129 -12.75 -0.71 7.51
CA ARG A 129 -12.03 -1.35 6.40
C ARG A 129 -10.82 -2.15 6.88
N LEU A 130 -10.02 -1.57 7.78
CA LEU A 130 -8.84 -2.22 8.34
C LEU A 130 -9.22 -3.46 9.17
N LYS A 131 -10.24 -3.38 10.03
CA LYS A 131 -10.71 -4.53 10.82
C LYS A 131 -11.22 -5.66 9.93
N ALA A 132 -12.12 -5.37 8.99
CA ALA A 132 -12.64 -6.36 8.05
C ALA A 132 -11.52 -6.97 7.18
N GLY A 133 -10.51 -6.17 6.84
CA GLY A 133 -9.33 -6.63 6.15
C GLY A 133 -8.50 -7.64 6.95
N LEU A 134 -8.16 -7.29 8.19
CA LEU A 134 -7.42 -8.17 9.10
C LEU A 134 -8.16 -9.51 9.30
N GLU A 135 -9.49 -9.51 9.39
CA GLU A 135 -10.31 -10.73 9.44
C GLU A 135 -10.19 -11.59 8.17
N ARG A 136 -10.17 -10.96 6.98
CA ARG A 136 -9.91 -11.68 5.71
C ARG A 136 -8.50 -12.26 5.67
N GLY A 137 -7.50 -11.51 6.16
CA GLY A 137 -6.13 -11.99 6.31
C GLY A 137 -6.02 -13.22 7.20
N GLN A 138 -6.71 -13.20 8.34
CA GLN A 138 -6.77 -14.33 9.27
C GLN A 138 -7.42 -15.56 8.63
N SER A 139 -8.57 -15.37 7.96
CA SER A 139 -9.31 -16.44 7.30
C SER A 139 -8.49 -17.08 6.17
N ASN A 140 -7.80 -16.26 5.36
CA ASN A 140 -6.94 -16.75 4.28
C ASN A 140 -5.69 -17.46 4.82
N THR A 141 -5.17 -17.02 5.98
CA THR A 141 -4.09 -17.74 6.68
C THR A 141 -4.53 -19.12 7.14
N TYR A 142 -5.72 -19.24 7.74
CA TYR A 142 -6.28 -20.53 8.13
C TYR A 142 -6.42 -21.47 6.93
N ARG A 143 -6.92 -20.99 5.79
CA ARG A 143 -7.07 -21.79 4.56
C ARG A 143 -5.73 -22.36 4.08
N LEU A 144 -4.63 -21.65 4.31
CA LEU A 144 -3.27 -22.02 3.86
C LEU A 144 -2.49 -22.84 4.92
N SER A 145 -3.11 -23.18 6.05
CA SER A 145 -2.44 -23.90 7.16
C SER A 145 -1.99 -25.32 6.81
N HIS A 146 -2.55 -25.90 5.75
CA HIS A 146 -2.21 -27.25 5.26
C HIS A 146 -0.92 -27.28 4.42
N LEU A 147 -0.35 -26.13 4.06
CA LEU A 147 0.87 -26.07 3.25
C LEU A 147 2.07 -26.60 4.05
N GLN A 148 2.92 -27.38 3.38
CA GLN A 148 4.17 -27.88 3.97
C GLN A 148 5.06 -26.73 4.45
N ASP A 149 5.15 -25.66 3.66
CA ASP A 149 5.80 -24.41 4.07
C ASP A 149 4.80 -23.26 4.10
N ALA A 150 4.09 -23.17 5.23
CA ALA A 150 3.13 -22.11 5.48
C ALA A 150 3.79 -20.83 6.02
N ARG A 151 5.11 -20.61 5.93
CA ARG A 151 5.73 -19.35 6.41
C ARG A 151 5.31 -18.17 5.53
N LEU A 152 5.17 -16.98 6.13
CA LEU A 152 4.73 -15.77 5.43
C LEU A 152 5.61 -15.44 4.22
N ALA A 153 6.93 -15.52 4.38
CA ALA A 153 7.86 -15.27 3.27
C ALA A 153 7.65 -16.25 2.09
N SER A 154 7.46 -17.53 2.39
CA SER A 154 7.25 -18.57 1.38
C SER A 154 5.91 -18.41 0.66
N VAL A 155 4.86 -18.06 1.41
CA VAL A 155 3.55 -17.77 0.83
C VAL A 155 3.55 -16.48 0.02
N SER A 156 4.29 -15.46 0.45
CA SER A 156 4.49 -14.22 -0.29
C SER A 156 5.10 -14.48 -1.67
N SER A 157 6.13 -15.33 -1.74
CA SER A 157 6.79 -15.67 -3.02
C SER A 157 5.86 -16.33 -4.03
N ASN A 158 4.84 -17.06 -3.57
CA ASN A 158 3.93 -17.84 -4.43
C ASN A 158 2.48 -17.34 -4.35
N MET A 159 2.26 -16.08 -3.98
CA MET A 159 0.95 -15.63 -3.52
C MET A 159 -0.17 -15.76 -4.57
N TRP A 160 0.15 -15.54 -5.85
CA TRP A 160 -0.83 -15.62 -6.94
C TRP A 160 -1.30 -17.04 -7.17
N GLN A 161 -0.37 -18.01 -7.24
CA GLN A 161 -0.70 -19.43 -7.41
C GLN A 161 -1.49 -19.98 -6.21
N LEU A 162 -1.18 -19.47 -5.01
CA LEU A 162 -1.82 -19.91 -3.78
C LEU A 162 -3.16 -19.19 -3.50
N ASN A 163 -3.53 -18.15 -4.25
CA ASN A 163 -4.61 -17.23 -3.90
C ASN A 163 -4.47 -16.68 -2.46
N ALA A 164 -3.24 -16.25 -2.14
CA ALA A 164 -2.82 -15.85 -0.80
C ALA A 164 -2.76 -14.32 -0.61
N GLN A 165 -3.29 -13.54 -1.54
CA GLN A 165 -3.22 -12.07 -1.52
C GLN A 165 -3.76 -11.52 -0.20
N GLN A 166 -4.93 -11.99 0.27
CA GLN A 166 -5.48 -11.52 1.55
C GLN A 166 -4.54 -11.81 2.73
N ARG A 167 -3.90 -12.99 2.78
CA ARG A 167 -2.90 -13.28 3.80
C ARG A 167 -1.69 -12.33 3.69
N VAL A 168 -1.16 -12.14 2.50
CA VAL A 168 0.05 -11.32 2.25
C VAL A 168 -0.19 -9.87 2.63
N TYR A 169 -1.24 -9.25 2.08
CA TYR A 169 -1.56 -7.84 2.25
C TYR A 169 -1.84 -7.53 3.71
N TRP A 170 -2.73 -8.31 4.35
CA TRP A 170 -3.17 -8.03 5.71
C TRP A 170 -2.15 -8.44 6.78
N SER A 171 -1.22 -9.36 6.49
CA SER A 171 -0.08 -9.60 7.38
C SER A 171 0.88 -8.40 7.40
N GLY A 172 1.10 -7.76 6.24
CA GLY A 172 1.88 -6.53 6.17
C GLY A 172 1.19 -5.34 6.82
N VAL A 173 -0.12 -5.17 6.61
CA VAL A 173 -0.89 -4.15 7.37
C VAL A 173 -0.73 -4.37 8.87
N ALA A 174 -0.84 -5.62 9.33
CA ALA A 174 -0.68 -5.93 10.75
C ALA A 174 0.74 -5.63 11.27
N PHE A 175 1.76 -5.85 10.44
CA PHE A 175 3.14 -5.48 10.76
C PHE A 175 3.28 -3.97 10.99
N PHE A 176 2.76 -3.15 10.07
CA PHE A 176 2.87 -1.70 10.17
C PHE A 176 2.01 -1.10 11.29
N ILE A 177 0.87 -1.72 11.62
CA ILE A 177 0.08 -1.35 12.81
C ILE A 177 0.86 -1.66 14.10
N GLU A 178 1.48 -2.85 14.21
CA GLU A 178 2.33 -3.20 15.36
C GLU A 178 3.52 -2.24 15.46
N ALA A 179 4.18 -1.92 14.33
CA ALA A 179 5.29 -0.97 14.30
C ALA A 179 4.87 0.45 14.71
N GLN A 180 3.78 0.99 14.18
CA GLN A 180 3.29 2.32 14.55
C GLN A 180 3.00 2.44 16.05
N TYR A 181 2.35 1.42 16.61
CA TYR A 181 2.11 1.37 18.05
C TYR A 181 3.43 1.44 18.86
N GLN A 182 4.47 0.73 18.42
CA GLN A 182 5.77 0.76 19.09
C GLN A 182 6.49 2.11 18.92
N LEU A 183 6.40 2.75 17.75
CA LEU A 183 6.92 4.11 17.53
C LEU A 183 6.28 5.11 18.50
N LYS A 184 4.95 5.09 18.64
CA LYS A 184 4.21 5.93 19.59
C LYS A 184 4.62 5.64 21.03
N LEU A 185 4.73 4.36 21.40
CA LEU A 185 5.12 3.94 22.75
C LEU A 185 6.54 4.42 23.13
N GLN A 186 7.46 4.41 22.16
CA GLN A 186 8.84 4.86 22.34
C GLN A 186 9.00 6.38 22.18
N GLN A 187 7.92 7.11 21.88
CA GLN A 187 7.95 8.55 21.57
C GLN A 187 8.99 8.86 20.49
N ALA A 188 9.05 8.02 19.46
CA ALA A 188 9.97 8.21 18.34
C ALA A 188 9.73 9.55 17.65
N GLN A 189 10.76 10.06 16.96
CA GLN A 189 10.68 11.32 16.22
C GLN A 189 9.54 11.32 15.19
N TYR A 190 9.33 10.18 14.52
CA TYR A 190 8.21 9.94 13.62
C TYR A 190 7.28 8.93 14.29
N GLN A 191 6.05 9.34 14.58
CA GLN A 191 5.13 8.55 15.39
C GLN A 191 4.11 7.78 14.54
N THR A 192 3.97 8.15 13.27
CA THR A 192 3.14 7.43 12.30
C THR A 192 3.97 6.87 11.15
N ILE A 193 3.44 5.83 10.50
CA ILE A 193 4.05 5.27 9.30
C ILE A 193 4.06 6.30 8.17
N ALA A 194 3.00 7.11 8.03
CA ALA A 194 2.94 8.16 7.02
C ALA A 194 4.06 9.21 7.20
N GLU A 195 4.29 9.67 8.43
CA GLU A 195 5.39 10.60 8.74
C GLU A 195 6.77 9.98 8.45
N LEU A 196 6.98 8.73 8.84
CA LEU A 196 8.25 8.04 8.62
C LEU A 196 8.51 7.80 7.14
N ILE A 197 7.49 7.40 6.37
CA ILE A 197 7.60 7.18 4.92
C ILE A 197 7.82 8.51 4.18
N LYS A 198 7.19 9.60 4.64
CA LYS A 198 7.48 10.95 4.13
C LYS A 198 8.94 11.36 4.33
N ALA A 199 9.49 11.08 5.52
CA ALA A 199 10.91 11.32 5.80
C ALA A 199 11.81 10.42 4.95
N TYR A 200 11.46 9.13 4.80
CA TYR A 200 12.17 8.18 3.96
C TYR A 200 12.25 8.63 2.50
N GLN A 201 11.13 9.11 1.94
CA GLN A 201 11.13 9.68 0.60
C GLN A 201 12.09 10.85 0.46
N SER A 202 12.22 11.70 1.46
CA SER A 202 13.05 12.91 1.32
C SER A 202 14.55 12.64 1.37
N CYS A 203 14.99 11.49 1.89
CA CYS A 203 16.42 11.24 2.16
C CYS A 203 17.00 9.98 1.53
N CYS A 204 16.19 8.93 1.41
CA CYS A 204 16.71 7.56 1.49
C CYS A 204 16.04 6.59 0.52
N LYS A 205 15.00 7.00 -0.22
CA LYS A 205 14.37 6.10 -1.20
C LYS A 205 15.39 5.64 -2.24
N ALA A 206 15.66 4.34 -2.22
CA ALA A 206 16.40 3.68 -3.28
C ALA A 206 15.54 3.51 -4.53
N SER A 207 16.16 3.71 -5.70
CA SER A 207 15.54 3.39 -7.00
C SER A 207 15.73 1.92 -7.39
N GLU A 208 16.74 1.26 -6.83
CA GLU A 208 17.06 -0.14 -7.13
C GLU A 208 16.18 -1.11 -6.34
N GLN A 209 16.01 -2.32 -6.86
CA GLN A 209 15.38 -3.41 -6.14
C GLN A 209 16.22 -3.79 -4.91
N GLN A 210 15.56 -4.05 -3.78
CA GLN A 210 16.23 -4.40 -2.53
C GLN A 210 15.51 -5.52 -1.78
N SER A 211 16.19 -6.12 -0.82
CA SER A 211 15.53 -7.01 0.15
C SER A 211 14.67 -6.20 1.12
N GLY A 212 13.63 -6.84 1.69
CA GLY A 212 12.82 -6.21 2.73
C GLY A 212 13.62 -5.81 3.96
N ARG A 213 14.68 -6.56 4.28
CA ARG A 213 15.60 -6.21 5.37
C ARG A 213 16.31 -4.88 5.12
N GLN A 214 16.81 -4.63 3.91
CA GLN A 214 17.50 -3.38 3.58
C GLN A 214 16.56 -2.18 3.71
N PHE A 215 15.36 -2.27 3.13
CA PHE A 215 14.34 -1.24 3.25
C PHE A 215 14.01 -0.92 4.72
N LEU A 216 13.77 -1.95 5.54
CA LEU A 216 13.42 -1.76 6.95
C LEU A 216 14.58 -1.25 7.81
N MET A 217 15.83 -1.55 7.44
CA MET A 217 17.01 -0.98 8.11
C MET A 217 17.10 0.54 7.90
N GLU A 218 16.69 1.07 6.74
CA GLU A 218 16.61 2.52 6.53
C GLU A 218 15.51 3.16 7.39
N LEU A 219 14.37 2.48 7.55
CA LEU A 219 13.30 2.95 8.47
C LEU A 219 13.75 2.94 9.93
N ASP A 220 14.51 1.92 10.35
CA ASP A 220 15.14 1.83 11.67
C ASP A 220 16.12 3.00 11.88
N LYS A 221 16.99 3.27 10.90
CA LYS A 221 17.94 4.39 10.95
C LYS A 221 17.24 5.75 11.08
N LEU A 222 16.17 5.98 10.32
CA LEU A 222 15.40 7.22 10.36
C LEU A 222 14.64 7.40 11.67
N SER A 223 14.03 6.33 12.17
CA SER A 223 13.31 6.34 13.45
C SER A 223 14.24 6.30 14.66
N LYS A 224 15.55 6.03 14.47
CA LYS A 224 16.55 5.77 15.51
C LYS A 224 16.13 4.61 16.42
N THR A 225 15.58 3.56 15.83
CA THR A 225 15.15 2.34 16.52
C THR A 225 15.77 1.10 15.85
N ALA A 226 15.57 -0.08 16.46
CA ALA A 226 15.80 -1.37 15.80
C ALA A 226 14.48 -2.13 15.61
N LEU A 227 13.36 -1.40 15.60
CA LEU A 227 12.01 -1.92 15.68
C LEU A 227 11.66 -2.76 14.44
N PHE A 228 11.86 -2.21 13.26
CA PHE A 228 11.39 -2.79 12.01
C PHE A 228 12.17 -4.05 11.65
N SER A 229 13.49 -4.02 11.77
CA SER A 229 14.34 -5.19 11.54
C SER A 229 14.02 -6.34 12.49
N ASN A 230 13.76 -6.04 13.77
CA ASN A 230 13.38 -7.06 14.75
C ASN A 230 12.00 -7.65 14.47
N LEU A 231 11.01 -6.81 14.15
CA LEU A 231 9.68 -7.27 13.74
C LEU A 231 9.76 -8.12 12.47
N TYR A 232 10.62 -7.76 11.51
CA TYR A 232 10.77 -8.49 10.25
C TYR A 232 11.24 -9.93 10.45
N LEU A 233 12.24 -10.14 11.31
CA LEU A 233 12.75 -11.48 11.64
C LEU A 233 11.67 -12.40 12.22
N LYS A 234 10.73 -11.83 12.97
CA LYS A 234 9.55 -12.52 13.51
C LYS A 234 8.51 -12.77 12.42
N TYR A 235 8.10 -11.73 11.71
CA TYR A 235 6.96 -11.80 10.77
C TYR A 235 7.23 -12.69 9.57
N LYS A 236 8.42 -12.63 8.97
CA LYS A 236 8.74 -13.43 7.77
C LYS A 236 8.57 -14.94 7.99
N ASN A 237 8.75 -15.39 9.24
CA ASN A 237 8.69 -16.79 9.64
C ASN A 237 7.32 -17.19 10.23
N ARG A 238 6.35 -16.27 10.34
CA ARG A 238 5.02 -16.58 10.89
C ARG A 238 4.29 -17.56 9.98
N THR A 239 3.78 -18.62 10.58
CA THR A 239 2.80 -19.54 9.97
C THR A 239 1.37 -19.20 10.38
N ASP A 240 1.21 -18.44 11.47
CA ASP A 240 -0.05 -17.92 11.99
C ASP A 240 -0.33 -16.49 11.51
N PHE A 241 -1.56 -16.02 11.73
CA PHE A 241 -1.91 -14.61 11.49
C PHE A 241 -1.59 -13.77 12.74
N PRO A 242 -0.99 -12.57 12.60
CA PRO A 242 -0.66 -11.72 13.74
C PRO A 242 -1.88 -11.35 14.60
N LYS A 243 -1.73 -11.49 15.92
CA LYS A 243 -2.79 -11.16 16.89
C LYS A 243 -2.67 -9.71 17.35
N LEU A 244 -3.40 -8.81 16.69
CA LEU A 244 -3.50 -7.41 17.12
C LEU A 244 -4.54 -7.24 18.22
N LYS A 245 -4.15 -6.54 19.28
CA LYS A 245 -5.05 -6.05 20.36
C LYS A 245 -5.60 -4.66 20.04
N GLN A 246 -6.72 -4.28 20.66
CA GLN A 246 -7.37 -2.96 20.50
C GLN A 246 -6.40 -1.78 20.68
N LYS A 247 -5.43 -1.88 21.61
CA LYS A 247 -4.41 -0.83 21.81
C LYS A 247 -3.56 -0.52 20.57
N HIS A 248 -3.34 -1.50 19.67
CA HIS A 248 -2.61 -1.25 18.43
C HIS A 248 -3.49 -0.51 17.42
N LEU A 249 -4.79 -0.82 17.38
CA LEU A 249 -5.75 -0.12 16.51
C LEU A 249 -5.98 1.32 16.98
N ASN A 250 -6.02 1.57 18.29
CA ASN A 250 -6.11 2.92 18.85
C ASN A 250 -4.87 3.78 18.56
N ALA A 251 -3.76 3.14 18.15
CA ALA A 251 -2.54 3.83 17.79
C ALA A 251 -2.51 4.27 16.31
N LEU A 252 -3.59 4.03 15.55
CA LEU A 252 -3.79 4.58 14.21
C LEU A 252 -4.30 6.00 14.27
#